data_AF-A0AA88J072-F1
#
_entry.id   AF-A0AA88J072-F1
#
_cell.length_a   1.000
_cell.length_b   1.000
_cell.length_c   1.000
_cell.angle_alpha   90.00
_cell.angle_beta   90.00
_cell.angle_gamma   90.00
#
_symmetry.space_group_name_H-M   'P 1'
#
loop_
_entity.id
_entity.type
_entity.pdbx_description
1 polymer ?
#
loop_
_entity_poly.entity_id
_entity_poly.type
_entity_poly.pdbx_seq_one_letter_code
_entity_poly.pdbx_strand_id
1 'polypeptide(L)'
;MDERRMIQHFSHEHDLEFYGEVEAEVPCFICDRLFGGRHDPSGYICSDVCYYFIHKKCAELPQHINHSLHALHLLTLAQQSVSSSSCCYYCEKPFENEVHTYACDQCSNFHMHTSCAVIPLPMILTSHDVDGGQYHNVVQYACHYNPMILVEHEDERREELNALPVIGPAYSCTLTE
;
A
#
# COMPACT_ATOMS: atom_id res chain seq x y z
N MET A 1 -11.34 17.92 -16.95
CA MET A 1 -9.90 17.76 -16.65
C MET A 1 -9.29 17.16 -17.88
N ASP A 2 -8.31 17.84 -18.49
CA ASP A 2 -7.62 17.31 -19.68
C ASP A 2 -6.84 16.05 -19.30
N GLU A 3 -7.24 14.92 -19.88
CA GLU A 3 -6.45 13.69 -19.80
C GLU A 3 -5.16 13.92 -20.59
N ARG A 4 -4.01 13.77 -19.92
CA ARG A 4 -2.72 13.91 -20.61
C ARG A 4 -2.59 12.76 -21.60
N ARG A 5 -2.55 13.10 -22.88
CA ARG A 5 -2.45 12.11 -23.96
C ARG A 5 -1.17 11.28 -23.92
N MET A 6 -0.08 11.84 -23.38
CA MET A 6 1.22 11.18 -23.27
C MET A 6 1.75 11.33 -21.84
N ILE A 7 2.37 10.29 -21.28
CA ILE A 7 3.00 10.33 -19.95
C ILE A 7 4.39 9.69 -19.97
N GLN A 8 5.28 10.22 -19.14
CA GLN A 8 6.48 9.51 -18.70
C GLN A 8 6.14 8.78 -17.41
N HIS A 9 6.29 7.46 -17.40
CA HIS A 9 5.96 6.63 -16.26
C HIS A 9 7.22 5.93 -15.75
N PHE A 10 7.46 5.92 -14.44
CA PHE A 10 8.72 5.44 -13.84
C PHE A 10 9.04 3.96 -14.13
N SER A 11 8.04 3.17 -14.48
CA SER A 11 8.19 1.74 -14.79
C SER A 11 8.54 1.44 -16.26
N HIS A 12 8.62 2.45 -17.12
CA HIS A 12 8.90 2.26 -18.54
C HIS A 12 9.73 3.39 -19.13
N GLU A 13 10.65 3.05 -20.04
CA GLU A 13 11.62 4.01 -20.60
C GLU A 13 11.00 4.99 -21.61
N HIS A 14 10.02 4.54 -22.39
CA HIS A 14 9.36 5.36 -23.41
C HIS A 14 8.12 6.07 -22.87
N ASP A 15 7.76 7.19 -23.50
CA ASP A 15 6.47 7.84 -23.26
C ASP A 15 5.33 6.86 -23.59
N LEU A 16 4.32 6.82 -22.73
CA LEU A 16 3.13 6.01 -22.93
C LEU A 16 1.99 6.88 -23.46
N GLU A 17 1.34 6.45 -24.54
CA GLU A 17 0.14 7.12 -25.08
C GLU A 17 -1.12 6.60 -24.39
N PHE A 18 -2.04 7.50 -24.07
CA PHE A 18 -3.36 7.13 -23.59
C PHE A 18 -4.17 6.47 -24.71
N TYR A 19 -4.73 5.31 -24.41
CA TYR A 19 -5.59 4.56 -25.32
C TYR A 19 -6.92 4.26 -24.62
N GLY A 20 -8.02 4.80 -25.15
CA GLY A 20 -9.32 4.76 -24.49
C GLY A 20 -10.12 3.47 -24.70
N GLU A 21 -9.81 2.69 -25.74
CA GLU A 21 -10.58 1.51 -26.14
C GLU A 21 -9.68 0.36 -26.58
N VAL A 22 -8.96 -0.27 -25.65
CA VAL A 22 -8.19 -1.49 -25.93
C VAL A 22 -9.16 -2.64 -26.18
N GLU A 23 -9.32 -3.08 -27.44
CA GLU A 23 -10.27 -4.16 -27.79
C GLU A 23 -9.82 -5.54 -27.27
N ALA A 24 -8.51 -5.81 -27.29
CA ALA A 24 -7.94 -7.06 -26.83
C ALA A 24 -7.70 -7.05 -25.32
N GLU A 25 -7.92 -8.18 -24.65
CA GLU A 25 -7.52 -8.33 -23.25
C GLU A 25 -5.99 -8.50 -23.18
N VAL A 26 -5.31 -7.53 -22.57
CA VAL A 26 -3.86 -7.51 -22.38
C VAL A 26 -3.51 -7.40 -20.90
N PRO A 27 -2.43 -8.04 -20.43
CA PRO A 27 -2.00 -7.94 -19.04
C PRO A 27 -1.42 -6.56 -18.73
N CYS A 28 -1.82 -5.98 -17.61
CA CYS A 28 -1.20 -4.78 -17.07
C CYS A 28 0.16 -5.12 -16.44
N PHE A 29 1.22 -4.43 -16.86
CA PHE A 29 2.57 -4.66 -16.33
C PHE A 29 2.77 -4.26 -14.86
N ILE A 30 1.81 -3.56 -14.23
CA ILE A 30 1.92 -3.10 -12.82
C ILE A 30 1.13 -3.97 -11.85
N CYS A 31 -0.03 -4.50 -12.23
CA CYS A 31 -0.85 -5.30 -11.32
C CYS A 31 -1.18 -6.71 -11.85
N ASP A 32 -0.64 -7.07 -13.02
CA ASP A 32 -0.79 -8.36 -13.70
C ASP A 32 -2.24 -8.76 -14.02
N ARG A 33 -3.21 -7.87 -13.76
CA ARG A 33 -4.61 -8.05 -14.16
C ARG A 33 -4.81 -7.62 -15.61
N LEU A 34 -5.68 -8.34 -16.30
CA LEU A 34 -6.06 -8.02 -17.67
C LEU A 34 -6.85 -6.70 -17.73
N PHE A 35 -6.70 -5.98 -18.84
CA PHE A 35 -7.53 -4.85 -19.21
C PHE A 35 -7.74 -4.80 -20.72
N GLY A 36 -8.67 -3.97 -21.14
CA GLY A 36 -9.29 -4.04 -22.44
C GLY A 36 -10.67 -4.71 -22.39
N GLY A 37 -11.32 -4.80 -23.53
CA GLY A 37 -12.69 -5.28 -23.64
C GLY A 37 -13.70 -4.36 -22.93
N ARG A 38 -14.76 -4.95 -22.35
CA ARG A 38 -15.91 -4.17 -21.83
C ARG A 38 -15.74 -3.63 -20.42
N HIS A 39 -14.75 -4.09 -19.66
CA HIS A 39 -14.69 -3.85 -18.20
C HIS A 39 -13.69 -2.76 -17.79
N ASP A 40 -12.54 -2.69 -18.47
CA ASP A 40 -11.52 -1.67 -18.21
C ASP A 40 -10.82 -1.30 -19.52
N PRO A 41 -11.51 -0.58 -20.43
CA PRO A 41 -11.05 -0.39 -21.81
C PRO A 41 -9.87 0.58 -21.94
N SER A 42 -9.56 1.34 -20.88
CA SER A 42 -8.64 2.47 -20.96
C SER A 42 -7.32 2.23 -20.25
N GLY A 43 -6.22 2.63 -20.88
CA GLY A 43 -4.89 2.54 -20.30
C GLY A 43 -3.86 3.38 -21.01
N TYR A 44 -2.61 3.18 -20.62
CA TYR A 44 -1.45 3.79 -21.27
C TYR A 44 -0.60 2.72 -21.90
N ILE A 45 -0.19 2.95 -23.14
CA ILE A 45 0.44 1.94 -23.99
C ILE A 45 1.72 2.47 -24.63
N CYS A 46 2.68 1.58 -24.81
CA CYS A 46 3.81 1.74 -25.72
C CYS A 46 3.74 0.59 -26.74
N SER A 47 3.00 0.79 -27.82
CA SER A 47 2.75 -0.23 -28.85
C SER A 47 3.92 -0.41 -29.82
N ASP A 48 4.56 0.70 -30.21
CA ASP A 48 5.43 0.71 -31.39
C ASP A 48 6.81 0.13 -31.12
N VAL A 49 7.22 0.07 -29.84
CA VAL A 49 8.57 -0.35 -29.44
C VAL A 49 8.54 -1.56 -28.51
N CYS A 50 7.69 -1.55 -27.48
CA CYS A 50 7.85 -2.48 -26.35
C CYS A 50 6.65 -3.38 -26.06
N TYR A 51 5.48 -3.13 -26.64
CA TYR A 51 4.22 -3.78 -26.24
C TYR A 51 3.98 -3.72 -24.73
N TYR A 52 4.18 -2.52 -24.15
CA TYR A 52 4.01 -2.26 -22.73
C TYR A 52 2.62 -1.67 -22.47
N PHE A 53 1.89 -2.23 -21.51
CA PHE A 53 0.48 -1.92 -21.26
C PHE A 53 0.21 -1.74 -19.76
N ILE A 54 -0.39 -0.63 -19.36
CA ILE A 54 -0.81 -0.42 -17.97
C ILE A 54 -2.22 0.18 -17.90
N HIS A 55 -3.01 -0.22 -16.90
CA HIS A 55 -4.29 0.45 -16.62
C HIS A 55 -4.07 1.94 -16.41
N LYS A 56 -5.09 2.75 -16.74
CA LYS A 56 -5.11 4.18 -16.38
C LYS A 56 -4.85 4.37 -14.87
N LYS A 57 -5.53 3.58 -14.03
CA LYS A 57 -5.37 3.63 -12.57
C LYS A 57 -3.97 3.22 -12.11
N CYS A 58 -3.33 2.28 -12.81
CA CYS A 58 -1.96 1.86 -12.50
C CYS A 58 -0.95 2.95 -12.86
N ALA A 59 -1.19 3.71 -13.93
CA ALA A 59 -0.37 4.86 -14.31
C ALA A 59 -0.48 6.05 -13.34
N GLU A 60 -1.58 6.12 -12.59
CA GLU A 60 -1.83 7.14 -11.56
C GLU A 60 -1.25 6.74 -10.19
N LEU A 61 -0.75 5.51 -10.03
CA LEU A 61 -0.11 5.08 -8.79
C LEU A 61 1.20 5.86 -8.58
N PRO A 62 1.41 6.44 -7.38
CA PRO A 62 2.67 7.09 -7.06
C PRO A 62 3.80 6.05 -6.98
N GLN A 63 5.00 6.39 -7.48
CA GLN A 63 6.17 5.53 -7.31
C GLN A 63 6.55 5.35 -5.84
N HIS A 64 6.39 6.41 -5.04
CA HIS A 64 6.75 6.40 -3.63
C HIS A 64 5.56 6.82 -2.78
N ILE A 65 5.29 6.09 -1.71
CA ILE A 65 4.24 6.42 -0.74
C ILE A 65 4.77 6.44 0.67
N ASN A 66 4.21 7.33 1.49
CA ASN A 66 4.27 7.22 2.94
C ASN A 66 3.02 6.47 3.40
N HIS A 67 3.20 5.25 3.90
CA HIS A 67 2.09 4.38 4.29
C HIS A 67 1.93 4.37 5.81
N SER A 68 0.72 4.51 6.33
CA SER A 68 0.48 4.64 7.79
C SER A 68 0.95 3.44 8.61
N LEU A 69 0.95 2.23 8.04
CA LEU A 69 1.50 1.03 8.70
C LEU A 69 3.05 0.95 8.66
N HIS A 70 3.70 1.90 7.97
CA HIS A 70 5.16 1.96 7.82
C HIS A 70 5.66 3.40 7.71
N ALA A 71 5.24 4.28 8.63
CA ALA A 71 5.42 5.72 8.51
C ALA A 71 6.88 6.22 8.54
N LEU A 72 7.82 5.39 9.01
CA LEU A 72 9.24 5.77 9.14
C LEU A 72 10.00 5.73 7.80
N HIS A 73 9.55 4.92 6.84
CA HIS A 73 10.22 4.79 5.55
C HIS A 73 9.22 4.87 4.41
N LEU A 74 9.68 5.40 3.27
CA LEU A 74 8.89 5.36 2.05
C LEU A 74 8.82 3.92 1.53
N LEU A 75 7.65 3.57 1.00
CA LEU A 75 7.51 2.38 0.19
C LEU A 75 7.68 2.78 -1.28
N THR A 76 8.46 1.99 -2.01
CA THR A 76 8.71 2.16 -3.44
C THR A 76 7.93 1.10 -4.20
N LEU A 77 7.16 1.53 -5.19
CA LEU A 77 6.57 0.67 -6.20
C LEU A 77 7.63 0.32 -7.22
N ALA A 78 8.08 -0.93 -7.20
CA ALA A 78 9.09 -1.42 -8.13
C ALA A 78 8.85 -2.89 -8.46
N GLN A 79 9.47 -3.32 -9.56
CA GLN A 79 9.61 -4.75 -9.83
C GLN A 79 10.48 -5.36 -8.72
N GLN A 80 9.91 -6.29 -7.98
CA GLN A 80 10.58 -6.92 -6.84
C GLN A 80 10.59 -8.43 -7.03
N SER A 81 11.75 -9.05 -6.81
CA SER A 81 11.85 -10.51 -6.68
C SER A 81 11.40 -10.89 -5.27
N VAL A 82 10.09 -10.81 -5.02
CA VAL A 82 9.52 -11.19 -3.74
C VAL A 82 9.64 -12.70 -3.59
N SER A 83 10.14 -13.17 -2.44
CA SER A 83 10.27 -14.61 -2.21
C SER A 83 8.88 -15.27 -2.27
N SER A 84 8.79 -16.50 -2.75
CA SER A 84 7.51 -17.24 -2.76
C SER A 84 6.95 -17.49 -1.35
N SER A 85 7.77 -17.32 -0.31
CA SER A 85 7.39 -17.38 1.10
C SER A 85 6.95 -16.04 1.71
N SER A 86 7.08 -14.93 0.98
CA SER A 86 6.68 -13.61 1.47
C SER A 86 5.19 -13.39 1.27
N CYS A 87 4.54 -12.76 2.25
CA CYS A 87 3.14 -12.36 2.19
C CYS A 87 2.99 -10.84 2.25
N CYS A 88 1.89 -10.35 1.70
CA CYS A 88 1.52 -8.94 1.83
C CYS A 88 1.28 -8.59 3.30
N TYR A 89 1.90 -7.52 3.77
CA TYR A 89 1.78 -7.04 5.15
C TYR A 89 0.32 -6.69 5.53
N TYR A 90 -0.51 -6.29 4.57
CA TYR A 90 -1.88 -5.87 4.84
C TYR A 90 -2.90 -7.02 4.88
N CYS A 91 -2.87 -7.91 3.88
CA CYS A 91 -3.89 -8.94 3.73
C CYS A 91 -3.38 -10.36 4.03
N GLU A 92 -2.09 -10.50 4.37
CA GLU A 92 -1.42 -11.76 4.72
C GLU A 92 -1.42 -12.82 3.60
N LYS A 93 -1.87 -12.46 2.40
CA LYS A 93 -1.87 -13.33 1.23
C LYS A 93 -0.51 -13.31 0.53
N PRO A 94 -0.12 -14.42 -0.12
CA PRO A 94 1.08 -14.48 -0.93
C PRO A 94 1.01 -13.53 -2.13
N PHE A 95 2.17 -13.27 -2.72
CA PHE A 95 2.28 -12.58 -4.00
C PHE A 95 2.14 -13.61 -5.13
N GLU A 96 0.90 -13.86 -5.56
CA GLU A 96 0.51 -14.80 -6.60
C GLU A 96 0.90 -14.30 -8.01
N ASN A 97 2.21 -14.22 -8.26
CA ASN A 97 2.83 -13.75 -9.51
C ASN A 97 2.78 -12.23 -9.73
N GLU A 98 2.45 -11.41 -8.72
CA GLU A 98 2.57 -9.95 -8.88
C GLU A 98 4.04 -9.55 -9.08
N VAL A 99 4.31 -8.93 -10.22
CA VAL A 99 5.67 -8.49 -10.61
C VAL A 99 6.05 -7.20 -9.87
N HIS A 100 5.08 -6.32 -9.63
CA HIS A 100 5.28 -5.05 -8.95
C HIS A 100 4.56 -5.02 -7.60
N THR A 101 5.29 -4.59 -6.56
CA THR A 101 4.78 -4.45 -5.20
C THR A 101 5.31 -3.15 -4.60
N TYR A 102 4.64 -2.65 -3.56
CA TYR A 102 5.21 -1.61 -2.71
C TYR A 102 6.10 -2.27 -1.67
N ALA A 103 7.37 -1.91 -1.64
CA ALA A 103 8.35 -2.47 -0.71
C ALA A 103 9.18 -1.37 -0.05
N CYS A 104 9.67 -1.64 1.15
CA CYS A 104 10.64 -0.77 1.80
C CYS A 104 12.06 -1.26 1.52
N ASP A 105 12.91 -0.42 0.92
CA ASP A 105 14.31 -0.79 0.64
C ASP A 105 15.16 -0.90 1.91
N GLN A 106 14.69 -0.32 3.02
CA GLN A 106 15.39 -0.33 4.32
C GLN A 106 14.91 -1.45 5.25
N CYS A 107 13.74 -2.04 4.99
CA CYS A 107 13.14 -3.05 5.85
C CYS A 107 12.90 -4.33 5.06
N SER A 108 13.65 -5.37 5.38
CA SER A 108 13.72 -6.63 4.62
C SER A 108 12.41 -7.40 4.48
N ASN A 109 11.39 -7.10 5.29
CA ASN A 109 10.13 -7.86 5.34
C ASN A 109 8.88 -6.99 5.20
N PHE A 110 8.98 -5.78 4.64
CA PHE A 110 7.81 -4.93 4.43
C PHE A 110 7.44 -4.85 2.95
N HIS A 111 6.45 -5.64 2.54
CA HIS A 111 5.92 -5.68 1.18
C HIS A 111 4.39 -5.60 1.19
N MET A 112 3.81 -4.90 0.22
CA MET A 112 2.36 -4.79 0.04
C MET A 112 1.98 -4.96 -1.42
N HIS A 113 0.86 -5.63 -1.68
CA HIS A 113 0.25 -5.57 -3.02
C HIS A 113 -0.03 -4.11 -3.38
N THR A 114 0.09 -3.78 -4.66
CA THR A 114 -0.28 -2.46 -5.20
C THR A 114 -1.69 -2.05 -4.79
N SER A 115 -2.62 -3.01 -4.83
CA SER A 115 -4.02 -2.81 -4.43
C SER A 115 -4.20 -2.62 -2.93
N CYS A 116 -3.37 -3.24 -2.09
CA CYS A 116 -3.46 -3.11 -0.64
C CYS A 116 -2.88 -1.79 -0.13
N ALA A 117 -1.80 -1.32 -0.77
CA ALA A 117 -1.09 -0.09 -0.40
C ALA A 117 -1.93 1.19 -0.61
N VAL A 118 -2.96 1.12 -1.46
CA VAL A 118 -3.85 2.26 -1.75
C VAL A 118 -5.18 2.21 -1.00
N ILE A 119 -5.37 1.22 -0.13
CA ILE A 119 -6.57 1.15 0.71
C ILE A 119 -6.47 2.27 1.76
N PRO A 120 -7.43 3.20 1.84
CA PRO A 120 -7.46 4.20 2.89
C PRO A 120 -7.61 3.50 4.24
N LEU A 121 -6.58 3.56 5.07
CA LEU A 121 -6.66 3.04 6.43
C LEU A 121 -7.43 4.03 7.30
N PRO A 122 -8.50 3.61 8.00
CA PRO A 122 -9.19 4.48 8.93
C PRO A 122 -8.23 4.81 10.08
N MET A 123 -7.82 6.08 10.15
CA MET A 123 -7.16 6.64 11.31
C MET A 123 -8.26 6.90 12.36
N ILE A 124 -8.54 5.93 13.23
CA ILE A 124 -9.53 6.13 14.29
C ILE A 124 -8.86 6.91 15.43
N LEU A 125 -9.09 8.21 15.45
CA LEU A 125 -8.87 9.08 16.61
C LEU A 125 -10.10 8.96 17.52
N THR A 126 -9.97 8.36 18.71
CA THR A 126 -10.98 8.54 19.77
C THR A 126 -10.49 9.64 20.71
N SER A 127 -11.08 10.84 20.62
CA SER A 127 -10.95 11.89 21.63
C SER A 127 -12.09 11.76 22.65
N HIS A 128 -11.80 11.89 23.93
CA HIS A 128 -12.80 11.95 25.00
C HIS A 128 -13.67 13.20 24.90
N ASP A 129 -14.93 13.09 25.35
CA ASP A 129 -15.45 14.00 26.35
C ASP A 129 -16.56 13.35 27.21
N VAL A 130 -16.69 13.91 28.40
CA VAL A 130 -17.27 13.40 29.65
C VAL A 130 -18.81 13.29 29.60
N ASP A 131 -19.34 12.06 29.58
CA ASP A 131 -20.29 11.56 30.60
C ASP A 131 -20.59 10.05 30.43
N GLY A 132 -20.24 9.24 31.44
CA GLY A 132 -21.02 8.05 31.79
C GLY A 132 -20.83 6.71 31.06
N GLY A 133 -19.88 6.52 30.14
CA GLY A 133 -19.61 5.19 29.55
C GLY A 133 -18.38 5.15 28.65
N GLN A 134 -17.21 4.92 29.22
CA GLN A 134 -15.92 5.24 28.60
C GLN A 134 -15.24 4.03 27.95
N TYR A 135 -15.40 3.84 26.64
CA TYR A 135 -14.40 3.15 25.81
C TYR A 135 -13.29 4.16 25.51
N HIS A 136 -12.18 4.05 26.21
CA HIS A 136 -11.04 4.95 26.05
C HIS A 136 -9.93 4.19 25.32
N ASN A 137 -9.54 4.69 24.15
CA ASN A 137 -8.40 4.22 23.37
C ASN A 137 -8.55 2.85 22.69
N VAL A 138 -9.75 2.55 22.20
CA VAL A 138 -9.99 1.36 21.38
C VAL A 138 -9.76 1.71 19.91
N VAL A 139 -8.73 1.13 19.31
CA VAL A 139 -8.50 1.23 17.86
C VAL A 139 -8.96 -0.07 17.21
N GLN A 140 -9.93 0.03 16.30
CA GLN A 140 -10.34 -1.08 15.46
C GLN A 140 -9.74 -0.89 14.07
N TYR A 141 -8.70 -1.64 13.78
CA TYR A 141 -8.12 -1.69 12.43
C TYR A 141 -9.01 -2.54 11.54
N ALA A 142 -9.12 -2.20 10.26
CA ALA A 142 -9.82 -3.03 9.27
C ALA A 142 -9.20 -4.45 9.16
N CYS A 143 -7.95 -4.62 9.58
CA CYS A 143 -7.19 -5.87 9.54
C CYS A 143 -7.13 -6.66 10.85
N HIS A 144 -7.69 -6.16 11.96
CA HIS A 144 -7.72 -6.90 13.23
C HIS A 144 -9.17 -6.99 13.73
N TYR A 145 -9.77 -8.18 13.62
CA TYR A 145 -11.20 -8.41 13.94
C TYR A 145 -11.54 -8.06 15.39
N ASN A 146 -10.57 -8.21 16.30
CA ASN A 146 -10.72 -7.91 17.71
C ASN A 146 -10.27 -6.47 18.01
N PRO A 147 -10.90 -5.76 18.96
CA PRO A 147 -10.41 -4.46 19.36
C PRO A 147 -9.03 -4.56 20.04
N MET A 148 -8.14 -3.59 19.82
CA MET A 148 -6.86 -3.50 20.53
C MET A 148 -6.93 -2.43 21.63
N ILE A 149 -6.30 -2.69 22.77
CA ILE A 149 -6.27 -1.78 23.94
C ILE A 149 -4.88 -1.20 24.14
N LEU A 150 -4.80 0.06 24.59
CA LEU A 150 -3.55 0.72 24.91
C LEU A 150 -2.87 0.06 26.13
N VAL A 151 -1.59 -0.27 26.01
CA VAL A 151 -0.74 -0.74 27.11
C VAL A 151 0.01 0.46 27.66
N GLU A 152 -0.35 0.89 28.87
CA GLU A 152 0.40 1.89 29.61
C GLU A 152 1.67 1.24 30.17
N HIS A 153 2.84 1.61 29.63
CA HIS A 153 4.11 1.32 30.28
C HIS A 153 4.42 2.44 31.26
N GLU A 154 4.48 2.10 32.55
CA GLU A 154 5.01 3.01 33.57
C GLU A 154 6.47 3.32 33.24
N ASP A 155 6.70 4.59 32.92
CA ASP A 155 7.91 5.15 32.33
C ASP A 155 9.01 5.27 33.40
N GLU A 156 9.57 4.14 33.86
CA GLU A 156 10.74 4.17 34.74
C GLU A 156 12.03 4.37 33.94
N ARG A 157 12.36 5.67 33.79
CA ARG A 157 13.69 6.25 33.60
C ARG A 157 14.29 6.18 32.19
N ARG A 158 14.16 7.34 31.53
CA ARG A 158 15.15 7.89 30.59
C ARG A 158 16.56 7.87 31.19
N GLU A 159 17.46 7.05 30.66
CA GLU A 159 18.87 7.42 30.48
C GLU A 159 19.40 6.80 29.16
N GLU A 160 19.78 7.71 28.25
CA GLU A 160 20.78 7.60 27.18
C GLU A 160 20.87 6.30 26.34
N LEU A 161 20.35 6.35 25.10
CA LEU A 161 21.15 6.11 23.88
C LEU A 161 20.32 6.49 22.63
N ASN A 162 21.00 7.01 21.60
CA ASN A 162 20.46 7.54 20.34
C ASN A 162 19.56 6.57 19.55
N ALA A 163 18.27 6.49 19.89
CA ALA A 163 17.24 5.93 19.03
C ALA A 163 16.13 6.98 18.84
N LEU A 164 15.74 7.21 17.58
CA LEU A 164 14.57 8.02 17.26
C LEU A 164 13.38 7.48 18.07
N PRO A 165 12.66 8.34 18.80
CA PRO A 165 11.58 7.87 19.65
C PRO A 165 10.53 7.21 18.75
N VAL A 166 10.16 5.98 19.05
CA VAL A 166 8.88 5.45 18.58
C VAL A 166 7.84 6.29 19.33
N ILE A 167 7.45 7.43 18.76
CA ILE A 167 6.41 8.33 19.30
C ILE A 167 5.06 7.70 18.97
N GLY A 168 4.84 6.50 19.47
CA GLY A 168 3.67 5.71 19.18
C GLY A 168 3.21 4.98 20.44
N PRO A 169 1.94 5.11 20.85
CA PRO A 169 1.38 4.26 21.90
C PRO A 169 1.54 2.76 21.59
N ALA A 170 1.80 1.93 22.61
CA ALA A 170 1.82 0.47 22.50
C ALA A 170 0.42 -0.09 22.72
N TYR A 171 -0.01 -1.07 21.91
CA TYR A 171 -1.35 -1.67 22.02
C TYR A 171 -1.25 -3.20 22.09
N SER A 172 -2.13 -3.84 22.87
CA SER A 172 -2.24 -5.29 22.96
C SER A 172 -3.62 -5.79 22.50
N CYS A 173 -3.64 -7.02 21.97
CA CYS A 173 -4.86 -7.71 21.60
C CYS A 173 -5.64 -8.12 22.86
N THR A 174 -6.96 -7.93 22.85
CA THR A 174 -7.83 -8.28 23.98
C THR A 174 -8.12 -9.79 24.13
N LEU A 175 -7.61 -10.63 23.22
CA LEU A 175 -7.68 -12.08 23.36
C LEU A 175 -6.37 -12.61 23.94
N THR A 176 -6.43 -13.09 25.17
CA THR A 176 -5.43 -13.99 25.74
C THR A 176 -5.94 -15.42 25.60
N GLU A 177 -5.38 -16.18 24.65
CA GLU A 177 -5.19 -17.65 24.69
C GLU A 177 -4.46 -18.14 23.44
#